data_AF-A0A5N9A7J4-F1
#
_entry.id   AF-A0A5N9A7J4-F1
#
_cell.length_a   1.000
_cell.length_b   1.000
_cell.length_c   1.000
_cell.angle_alpha   90.00
_cell.angle_beta   90.00
_cell.angle_gamma   90.00
#
_symmetry.space_group_name_H-M   'P 1'
#
loop_
_entity.id
_entity.type
_entity.pdbx_description
1 polymer ?
#
loop_
_entity_poly.entity_id
_entity_poly.type
_entity_poly.pdbx_seq_one_letter_code
_entity_poly.pdbx_strand_id
1 'polypeptide(L)'
;MFTVVSAFGFDTADQSRVAAQIVTGVGFLGAGTILRSGVTISGLTTAATIWATAAIGMAVGSGMYIASTAGTVLVLVILYLFAPAREHSE
;
A
#
# COMPACT_ATOMS: atom_id res chain seq x y z
N MET A 1 4.98 -2.94 -6.86
CA MET A 1 4.10 -4.11 -6.59
C MET A 1 2.85 -4.08 -7.46
N PHE A 2 2.06 -2.99 -7.48
CA PHE A 2 0.93 -2.83 -8.41
C PHE A 2 1.28 -3.17 -9.87
N THR A 3 2.39 -2.64 -10.37
CA THR A 3 2.90 -2.92 -11.71
C THR A 3 3.22 -4.40 -11.93
N VAL A 4 3.84 -5.04 -10.95
CA VAL A 4 4.21 -6.47 -10.98
C VAL A 4 2.96 -7.35 -11.00
N VAL A 5 1.99 -7.08 -10.13
CA VAL A 5 0.71 -7.80 -10.09
C VAL A 5 -0.07 -7.57 -11.38
N SER A 6 -0.05 -6.34 -11.92
CA SER A 6 -0.72 -6.05 -13.19
C SER A 6 -0.07 -6.74 -14.39
N ALA A 7 1.24 -7.00 -14.35
CA ALA A 7 1.97 -7.62 -15.45
C ALA A 7 1.91 -9.16 -15.40
N PHE A 8 1.85 -9.75 -14.21
CA PHE A 8 2.03 -11.20 -14.02
C PHE A 8 0.93 -11.89 -13.19
N GLY A 9 -0.02 -11.14 -12.62
CA GLY A 9 -1.01 -11.66 -11.67
C GLY A 9 -2.42 -11.83 -12.23
N PHE A 10 -2.70 -11.39 -13.46
CA PHE A 10 -4.05 -11.46 -14.02
C PHE A 10 -4.04 -12.18 -15.38
N ASP A 11 -4.82 -13.25 -15.48
CA ASP A 11 -4.95 -14.05 -16.70
C ASP A 11 -6.10 -13.56 -17.58
N THR A 12 -7.05 -12.82 -17.00
CA THR A 12 -8.23 -12.31 -17.71
C THR A 12 -8.33 -10.79 -17.64
N ALA A 13 -8.98 -10.23 -18.67
CA ALA A 13 -9.30 -8.81 -18.72
C ALA A 13 -10.20 -8.38 -17.55
N ASP A 14 -11.14 -9.24 -17.12
CA ASP A 14 -12.05 -8.92 -16.02
C ASP A 14 -11.31 -8.77 -14.68
N GLN A 15 -10.37 -9.66 -14.38
CA GLN A 15 -9.51 -9.54 -13.20
C GLN A 15 -8.69 -8.24 -13.22
N SER A 16 -8.12 -7.91 -14.38
CA SER A 16 -7.34 -6.68 -14.57
C SER A 16 -8.20 -5.42 -14.37
N ARG A 17 -9.46 -5.45 -14.80
CA ARG A 17 -10.41 -4.34 -14.58
C ARG A 17 -10.73 -4.15 -13.11
N VAL A 18 -10.99 -5.22 -12.36
CA VAL A 18 -11.22 -5.15 -10.91
C VAL A 18 -9.99 -4.55 -10.21
N ALA A 19 -8.79 -5.00 -10.58
CA ALA A 19 -7.54 -4.46 -10.02
C ALA A 19 -7.36 -2.96 -10.31
N ALA A 20 -7.67 -2.51 -11.52
CA ALA A 20 -7.62 -1.08 -11.86
C ALA A 20 -8.58 -0.24 -10.99
N GLN A 21 -9.77 -0.77 -10.68
CA GLN A 21 -10.71 -0.09 -9.77
C GLN A 21 -10.19 -0.04 -8.33
N ILE A 22 -9.53 -1.10 -7.84
CA ILE A 22 -8.88 -1.10 -6.52
C ILE A 22 -7.80 -0.01 -6.45
N VAL A 23 -6.90 0.06 -7.44
CA VAL A 23 -5.83 1.07 -7.49
C VAL A 23 -6.40 2.49 -7.43
N THR A 24 -7.46 2.73 -8.21
CA THR A 24 -8.13 4.03 -8.26
C THR A 24 -8.76 4.40 -6.92
N GLY A 25 -9.54 3.49 -6.32
CA GLY A 25 -10.21 3.73 -5.04
C GLY A 25 -9.24 3.93 -3.88
N VAL A 26 -8.20 3.10 -3.80
CA VAL A 26 -7.19 3.20 -2.73
C VAL A 26 -6.34 4.47 -2.89
N GLY A 27 -6.07 4.92 -4.12
CA GLY A 27 -5.42 6.20 -4.36
C GLY A 27 -6.18 7.38 -3.74
N PHE A 28 -7.51 7.38 -3.86
CA PHE A 28 -8.38 8.38 -3.23
C PHE A 28 -8.34 8.29 -1.69
N LEU A 29 -8.46 7.08 -1.13
CA LEU A 29 -8.39 6.88 0.32
C LEU A 29 -7.05 7.32 0.90
N GLY A 30 -5.94 6.94 0.24
CA GLY A 30 -4.59 7.32 0.66
C GLY A 30 -4.42 8.84 0.67
N ALA A 31 -4.79 9.53 -0.41
CA ALA A 31 -4.75 10.99 -0.47
C ALA A 31 -5.63 11.64 0.61
N GLY A 32 -6.82 11.08 0.88
CA GLY A 32 -7.76 11.58 1.89
C GLY A 32 -7.22 11.49 3.33
N THR A 33 -6.25 10.63 3.60
CA THR A 33 -5.60 10.56 4.93
C THR A 33 -4.48 11.58 5.14
N ILE A 34 -4.02 12.26 4.09
CA ILE A 34 -2.97 13.27 4.19
C ILE A 34 -3.61 14.61 4.57
N LEU A 35 -3.32 15.07 5.78
CA LEU A 35 -3.88 16.31 6.32
C LEU A 35 -2.79 17.37 6.44
N ARG A 36 -3.10 18.60 6.03
CA ARG A 36 -2.21 19.75 6.15
C ARG A 36 -2.82 20.79 7.08
N SER A 37 -2.09 21.16 8.12
CA SER A 37 -2.43 22.28 9.01
C SER A 37 -1.27 23.27 9.03
N GLY A 38 -1.44 24.40 8.34
CA GLY A 38 -0.37 25.38 8.14
C GLY A 38 0.84 24.78 7.43
N VAL A 39 1.97 24.68 8.15
CA VAL A 39 3.24 24.10 7.65
C VAL A 39 3.34 22.60 7.97
N THR A 40 2.54 22.09 8.90
CA THR A 40 2.61 20.71 9.37
C THR A 40 1.76 19.78 8.49
N ILE A 41 2.34 18.64 8.11
CA ILE A 41 1.66 17.57 7.36
C ILE A 41 1.59 16.33 8.24
N SER A 42 0.39 15.76 8.38
CA SER A 42 0.14 14.50 9.07
C SER A 42 -0.48 13.46 8.13
N GLY A 43 -0.40 12.19 8.52
CA GLY A 43 -1.03 11.09 7.79
C GLY A 43 -0.26 10.55 6.57
N LEU A 44 0.94 11.07 6.26
CA LEU A 44 1.78 10.55 5.16
C LEU A 44 2.10 9.06 5.29
N THR A 45 2.46 8.61 6.50
CA THR A 45 2.75 7.19 6.76
C THR A 45 1.48 6.34 6.60
N THR A 46 0.33 6.82 7.10
CA THR A 46 -0.97 6.16 6.94
C THR A 46 -1.37 6.03 5.47
N ALA A 47 -1.18 7.08 4.67
CA ALA A 47 -1.42 7.05 3.24
C ALA A 47 -0.56 5.99 2.54
N ALA A 48 0.73 5.95 2.88
CA ALA A 48 1.67 4.97 2.33
C ALA A 48 1.32 3.52 2.73
N THR A 49 0.89 3.28 3.97
CA THR A 49 0.51 1.93 4.42
C THR A 49 -0.80 1.46 3.80
N ILE A 50 -1.78 2.34 3.61
CA ILE A 50 -3.00 2.04 2.85
C ILE A 50 -2.65 1.60 1.42
N TRP A 51 -1.75 2.35 0.78
CA TRP A 51 -1.31 2.02 -0.59
C TRP A 51 -0.56 0.69 -0.67
N ALA A 52 0.35 0.43 0.28
CA ALA A 52 1.13 -0.80 0.34
C ALA A 52 0.27 -2.04 0.66
N THR A 53 -0.64 -1.94 1.63
CA THR A 53 -1.54 -3.04 2.02
C THR A 53 -2.48 -3.45 0.89
N ALA A 54 -2.99 -2.49 0.11
CA ALA A 54 -3.78 -2.79 -1.08
C ALA A 54 -2.97 -3.53 -2.15
N ALA A 55 -1.73 -3.11 -2.41
CA ALA A 55 -0.86 -3.80 -3.36
C ALA A 55 -0.60 -5.26 -2.94
N ILE A 56 -0.37 -5.47 -1.63
CA ILE A 56 -0.20 -6.79 -1.03
C ILE A 56 -1.47 -7.62 -1.18
N GLY A 57 -2.64 -7.06 -0.84
CA GLY A 57 -3.93 -7.74 -0.97
C GLY A 57 -4.21 -8.19 -2.41
N MET A 58 -3.89 -7.35 -3.41
CA MET A 58 -4.03 -7.75 -4.81
C MET A 58 -3.08 -8.89 -5.19
N ALA A 59 -1.82 -8.88 -4.73
CA ALA A 59 -0.91 -9.99 -5.00
C ALA A 59 -1.35 -11.30 -4.33
N VAL A 60 -1.92 -11.23 -3.12
CA VAL A 60 -2.53 -12.41 -2.48
C VAL A 60 -3.71 -12.90 -3.31
N GLY A 61 -4.58 -11.98 -3.75
CA GLY A 61 -5.74 -12.30 -4.59
C GLY A 61 -5.38 -12.89 -5.96
N SER A 62 -4.20 -12.54 -6.49
CA SER A 62 -3.65 -13.11 -7.73
C SER A 62 -2.80 -14.37 -7.53
N GLY A 63 -2.73 -14.93 -6.30
CA GLY A 63 -1.94 -16.14 -6.00
C GLY A 63 -0.42 -15.94 -5.89
N MET A 64 0.07 -14.70 -5.91
CA MET A 64 1.50 -14.38 -5.84
C MET A 64 2.01 -14.37 -4.38
N TYR A 65 1.97 -15.52 -3.71
CA TYR A 65 2.27 -15.64 -2.27
C TYR A 65 3.71 -15.24 -1.91
N ILE A 66 4.70 -15.58 -2.73
CA ILE A 66 6.10 -15.21 -2.46
C ILE A 66 6.27 -13.69 -2.47
N ALA A 67 5.73 -13.01 -3.48
CA ALA A 67 5.81 -11.56 -3.61
C ALA A 67 5.02 -10.84 -2.51
N SER A 68 3.84 -11.37 -2.12
CA SER A 68 3.02 -10.77 -1.06
C SER A 68 3.61 -10.95 0.32
N THR A 69 4.18 -12.12 0.65
CA THR A 69 4.90 -12.33 1.90
C THR A 69 6.15 -11.45 1.97
N ALA A 70 6.97 -11.40 0.91
CA ALA A 70 8.15 -10.54 0.87
C ALA A 70 7.79 -9.05 1.02
N GLY A 71 6.75 -8.60 0.32
CA GLY A 71 6.24 -7.23 0.45
C GLY A 71 5.73 -6.92 1.86
N THR A 72 5.01 -7.85 2.48
CA THR A 72 4.51 -7.70 3.85
C THR A 72 5.65 -7.58 4.85
N VAL A 73 6.66 -8.47 4.77
CA VAL A 73 7.85 -8.42 5.63
C VAL A 73 8.57 -7.10 5.45
N LEU A 74 8.78 -6.64 4.20
CA LEU A 74 9.44 -5.37 3.93
C LEU A 74 8.67 -4.19 4.53
N VAL A 75 7.35 -4.14 4.36
CA VAL A 75 6.51 -3.07 4.93
C VAL A 75 6.58 -3.08 6.45
N LEU A 76 6.48 -4.26 7.08
CA LEU A 76 6.59 -4.39 8.53
C LEU A 76 7.97 -3.99 9.05
N VAL A 77 9.05 -4.37 8.35
CA VAL A 77 10.42 -3.94 8.67
C VAL A 77 10.55 -2.43 8.59
N ILE A 78 10.02 -1.81 7.54
CA ILE A 78 10.05 -0.34 7.40
C ILE A 78 9.28 0.32 8.54
N LEU A 79 8.07 -0.15 8.84
CA LEU A 79 7.25 0.42 9.90
C LEU A 79 7.89 0.19 11.28
N TYR A 80 8.34 -1.01 11.59
CA TYR A 80 8.84 -1.33 12.93
C TYR A 80 10.27 -0.83 13.19
N LEU A 81 11.12 -0.70 12.17
CA LEU A 81 12.48 -0.15 12.35
C LEU A 81 12.52 1.38 12.26
N PHE A 82 11.67 2.01 11.44
CA PHE A 82 11.73 3.45 11.20
C PHE A 82 10.59 4.25 11.85
N ALA A 83 9.47 3.62 12.25
CA ALA A 83 8.46 4.30 13.08
C ALA A 83 8.82 4.51 14.56
N PRO A 84 9.74 3.76 15.23
CA PRO A 84 10.11 4.02 16.63
C PRO A 84 10.73 5.39 16.85
N ALA A 85 11.19 6.07 15.80
CA ALA A 85 11.77 7.41 15.89
C ALA A 85 10.75 8.53 16.21
N ARG A 86 9.47 8.20 16.44
CA ARG A 86 8.41 9.19 16.75
C ARG A 86 7.96 9.21 18.22
N GLU A 87 8.58 8.41 19.09
CA GLU A 87 8.24 8.35 20.52
C GLU A 87 9.35 8.96 21.40
N HIS A 88 9.71 10.22 21.12
CA HIS A 88 10.56 11.01 22.03
C HIS A 88 10.30 12.52 22.02
N SER A 89 9.06 12.93 21.74
CA SER A 89 8.65 14.32 21.97
C SER A 89 7.27 14.33 22.61
N GLU A 90 7.23 13.87 23.86
CA GLU A 90 6.31 14.41 24.87
C GLU A 90 7.02 15.51 25.65
#